data_AF-A0AAU5LLT1-F1
#
_entry.id   AF-A0AAU5LLT1-F1
#
_cell.length_a   1.000
_cell.length_b   1.000
_cell.length_c   1.000
_cell.angle_alpha   90.00
_cell.angle_beta   90.00
_cell.angle_gamma   90.00
#
_symmetry.space_group_name_H-M   'P 1'
#
loop_
_entity.id
_entity.type
_entity.pdbx_description
1 polymer ?
#
loop_
_entity_poly.entity_id
_entity_poly.type
_entity_poly.pdbx_seq_one_letter_code
_entity_poly.pdbx_strand_id
1 'polypeptide(L)'
;MIKERLGKWGARSVALAIAVLLMSIGLSAPASAGTCTTQGCGGEVSNNTGLSIRIANCWSGSSSYYYGDTLPCVQHPNTWVEYNADVELPAGDESKYHYWYYDTDAVRFFRNCVTKWHYWGGWTNTVDRRGKSSQWMKFSSLDHIYIDSQVCY
;
A
#
# COMPACT_ATOMS: atom_id res chain seq x y z
N MET A 1 -11.49 36.60 -74.91
CA MET A 1 -11.54 35.28 -75.58
C MET A 1 -10.16 35.04 -76.20
N ILE A 2 -9.35 34.15 -75.59
CA ILE A 2 -8.04 33.55 -75.99
C ILE A 2 -7.50 32.95 -74.67
N LYS A 3 -7.67 31.64 -74.43
CA LYS A 3 -6.83 30.49 -74.78
C LYS A 3 -5.79 30.15 -73.70
N GLU A 4 -5.90 28.91 -73.24
CA GLU A 4 -5.21 28.20 -72.17
C GLU A 4 -3.68 28.23 -72.25
N ARG A 5 -3.01 28.00 -71.10
CA ARG A 5 -1.95 26.98 -71.02
C ARG A 5 -1.66 26.56 -69.57
N LEU A 6 -1.89 25.27 -69.32
CA LEU A 6 -1.45 24.49 -68.17
C LEU A 6 0.07 24.51 -68.01
N GLY A 7 0.53 24.68 -66.77
CA GLY A 7 1.88 24.34 -66.33
C GLY A 7 1.82 23.34 -65.18
N LYS A 8 2.02 22.05 -65.49
CA LYS A 8 2.21 20.96 -64.53
C LYS A 8 3.60 21.07 -63.89
N TRP A 9 3.65 21.25 -62.57
CA TRP A 9 4.75 20.86 -61.67
C TRP A 9 4.03 20.43 -60.38
N GLY A 10 4.10 19.19 -59.87
CA GLY A 10 5.27 18.34 -59.76
C GLY A 10 5.72 18.30 -58.30
N ALA A 11 4.88 17.83 -57.38
CA ALA A 11 5.24 17.45 -56.01
C ALA A 11 4.26 16.35 -55.58
N ARG A 12 4.60 15.05 -55.65
CA ARG A 12 5.49 14.28 -54.76
C ARG A 12 5.18 14.50 -53.28
N SER A 13 4.98 13.35 -52.62
CA SER A 13 4.99 13.09 -51.17
C SER A 13 3.59 13.00 -50.55
N VAL A 14 2.96 11.82 -50.54
CA VAL A 14 3.22 10.66 -49.64
C VAL A 14 2.84 10.97 -48.19
N ALA A 15 1.73 10.35 -47.80
CA ALA A 15 1.37 9.83 -46.48
C ALA A 15 1.72 10.68 -45.25
N LEU A 16 0.68 11.22 -44.61
CA LEU A 16 0.69 11.38 -43.16
C LEU A 16 -0.24 10.32 -42.56
N ALA A 17 0.29 9.13 -42.35
CA ALA A 17 -0.33 8.17 -41.45
C ALA A 17 -0.14 8.71 -40.03
N ILE A 18 -1.23 9.18 -39.41
CA ILE A 18 -1.23 9.53 -37.99
C ILE A 18 -1.14 8.20 -37.24
N ALA A 19 0.07 7.80 -36.89
CA ALA A 19 0.32 6.74 -35.92
C ALA A 19 -0.18 7.27 -34.56
N VAL A 20 -1.38 6.87 -34.18
CA VAL A 20 -1.83 6.99 -32.79
C VAL A 20 -0.95 6.02 -32.00
N LEU A 21 0.14 6.54 -31.45
CA LEU A 21 0.81 5.96 -30.30
C LEU A 21 -0.21 5.99 -29.17
N LEU A 22 -1.06 4.96 -29.11
CA LEU A 22 -1.61 4.49 -27.86
C LEU A 22 -0.39 4.13 -27.01
N MET A 23 0.11 5.10 -26.26
CA MET A 23 0.82 4.80 -25.04
C MET A 23 -0.18 3.96 -24.26
N SER A 24 0.02 2.65 -24.32
CA SER A 24 -0.45 1.75 -23.30
C SER A 24 0.13 2.33 -22.02
N ILE A 25 -0.62 3.20 -21.37
CA ILE A 25 -0.61 3.32 -19.92
C ILE A 25 -0.82 1.88 -19.52
N GLY A 26 0.29 1.19 -19.29
CA GLY A 26 0.30 0.02 -18.46
C GLY A 26 -0.33 0.54 -17.19
N LEU A 27 -1.63 0.29 -17.07
CA LEU A 27 -2.23 -0.01 -15.79
C LEU A 27 -1.28 -1.06 -15.25
N SER A 28 -0.28 -0.63 -14.47
CA SER A 28 0.27 -1.45 -13.43
C SER A 28 -0.96 -1.87 -12.67
N ALA A 29 -1.46 -3.05 -13.02
CA ALA A 29 -2.46 -3.72 -12.25
C ALA A 29 -1.96 -3.64 -10.81
N PRO A 30 -2.83 -3.30 -9.83
CA PRO A 30 -2.44 -3.51 -8.44
C PRO A 30 -1.87 -4.93 -8.40
N ALA A 31 -0.67 -5.10 -7.85
CA ALA A 31 -0.13 -6.43 -7.71
C ALA A 31 -1.21 -7.22 -6.99
N SER A 32 -1.67 -8.28 -7.67
CA SER A 32 -2.84 -9.02 -7.29
C SER A 32 -2.75 -9.38 -5.80
N ALA A 33 -3.80 -9.06 -5.04
CA ALA A 33 -4.10 -9.50 -3.68
C ALA A 33 -4.23 -11.04 -3.57
N GLY A 34 -3.26 -11.79 -4.10
CA GLY A 34 -3.43 -13.18 -4.55
C GLY A 34 -2.24 -14.10 -4.27
N THR A 35 -1.24 -13.68 -3.50
CA THR A 35 -0.18 -14.57 -2.98
C THR A 35 -0.30 -14.85 -1.49
N CYS A 36 -1.43 -14.51 -0.88
CA CYS A 36 -1.60 -14.67 0.55
C CYS A 36 -2.35 -15.99 0.84
N THR A 37 -1.65 -16.89 1.55
CA THR A 37 -2.17 -18.18 2.00
C THR A 37 -2.92 -18.08 3.34
N THR A 38 -2.97 -16.89 3.96
CA THR A 38 -3.65 -16.62 5.23
C THR A 38 -5.05 -16.05 5.06
N GLN A 39 -5.92 -16.33 6.02
CA GLN A 39 -7.24 -15.69 6.13
C GLN A 39 -7.08 -14.23 6.57
N GLY A 40 -6.91 -13.29 5.63
CA GLY A 40 -6.85 -11.88 6.01
C GLY A 40 -6.11 -10.94 5.09
N CYS A 41 -5.61 -11.39 3.93
CA CYS A 41 -4.78 -10.64 2.99
C CYS A 41 -5.00 -9.13 3.11
N GLY A 42 -4.09 -8.52 3.86
CA GLY A 42 -4.11 -7.09 4.10
C GLY A 42 -3.59 -6.35 2.90
N GLY A 43 -2.95 -5.22 3.15
CA GLY A 43 -2.40 -4.37 2.11
C GLY A 43 -1.00 -3.91 2.45
N GLU A 44 -0.46 -3.07 1.58
CA GLU A 44 0.79 -2.38 1.84
C GLU A 44 0.62 -1.41 3.02
N VAL A 45 1.66 -1.21 3.82
CA VAL A 45 1.66 -0.23 4.92
C VAL A 45 2.80 0.75 4.71
N SER A 46 2.49 2.05 4.70
CA SER A 46 3.49 3.12 4.76
C SER A 46 3.54 3.73 6.16
N ASN A 47 4.75 3.89 6.68
CA ASN A 47 4.98 4.60 7.93
C ASN A 47 5.40 6.04 7.65
N ASN A 48 4.43 6.96 7.61
CA ASN A 48 4.70 8.38 7.40
C ASN A 48 5.03 9.12 8.71
N THR A 49 5.13 8.39 9.83
CA THR A 49 5.40 8.98 11.15
C THR A 49 6.90 9.22 11.35
N GLY A 50 7.25 9.94 12.42
CA GLY A 50 8.65 10.08 12.86
C GLY A 50 9.16 8.96 13.77
N LEU A 51 8.36 7.91 13.99
CA LEU A 51 8.67 6.78 14.87
C LEU A 51 8.53 5.46 14.09
N SER A 52 9.20 4.40 14.53
CA SER A 52 8.90 3.07 14.00
C SER A 52 7.48 2.66 14.39
N ILE A 53 6.78 1.98 13.47
CA ILE A 53 5.52 1.30 13.75
C ILE A 53 5.76 -0.20 13.77
N ARG A 54 4.86 -0.98 14.36
CA ARG A 54 4.98 -2.45 14.35
C ARG A 54 3.89 -3.06 13.48
N ILE A 55 4.31 -3.93 12.56
CA ILE A 55 3.46 -4.62 11.60
C ILE A 55 3.62 -6.14 11.76
N ALA A 56 2.61 -6.90 11.34
CA ALA A 56 2.63 -8.36 11.37
C ALA A 56 2.14 -8.94 10.06
N ASN A 57 2.73 -10.07 9.65
CA ASN A 57 2.31 -10.85 8.48
C ASN A 57 1.47 -12.08 8.88
N CYS A 58 0.74 -11.94 9.98
CA CYS A 58 -0.20 -12.94 10.45
C CYS A 58 -1.38 -12.29 11.18
N TRP A 59 -2.50 -13.02 11.19
CA TRP A 59 -3.63 -12.73 12.06
C TRP A 59 -4.27 -14.03 12.56
N SER A 60 -4.68 -14.05 13.84
CA SER A 60 -5.44 -15.17 14.41
C SER A 60 -6.84 -14.73 14.83
N GLY A 61 -7.86 -15.45 14.35
CA GLY A 61 -9.25 -15.27 14.75
C GLY A 61 -10.06 -14.36 13.81
N SER A 62 -11.34 -14.13 14.19
CA SER A 62 -12.32 -13.40 13.37
C SER A 62 -12.51 -11.93 13.78
N SER A 63 -12.05 -11.53 14.97
CA SER A 63 -12.12 -10.14 15.42
C SER A 63 -11.24 -9.24 14.54
N SER A 64 -11.68 -8.00 14.29
CA SER A 64 -10.87 -6.97 13.64
C SER A 64 -9.80 -6.39 14.56
N TYR A 65 -9.90 -6.65 15.87
CA TYR A 65 -9.02 -6.09 16.88
C TYR A 65 -8.51 -7.15 17.85
N TYR A 66 -7.27 -6.97 18.29
CA TYR A 66 -6.67 -7.68 19.40
C TYR A 66 -6.01 -6.68 20.33
N TYR A 67 -6.17 -6.85 21.65
CA TYR A 67 -5.58 -5.97 22.66
C TYR A 67 -4.44 -6.67 23.37
N GLY A 68 -3.25 -6.11 23.26
CA GLY A 68 -2.02 -6.71 23.78
C GLY A 68 -0.81 -6.24 22.98
N ASP A 69 0.37 -6.53 23.51
CA ASP A 69 1.62 -6.10 22.89
C ASP A 69 2.08 -7.06 21.77
N THR A 70 1.68 -8.33 21.83
CA THR A 70 2.07 -9.37 20.87
C THR A 70 0.84 -10.11 20.37
N LEU A 71 0.73 -10.29 19.05
CA LEU A 71 -0.35 -11.07 18.44
C LEU A 71 -0.16 -12.58 18.72
N PRO A 72 -1.22 -13.35 18.99
CA PRO A 72 -1.10 -14.79 19.29
C PRO A 72 -0.54 -15.63 18.14
N CYS A 73 -0.66 -15.18 16.89
CA CYS A 73 -0.10 -15.85 15.72
C CYS A 73 1.41 -15.64 15.54
N VAL A 74 2.02 -14.69 16.26
CA VAL A 74 3.44 -14.37 16.10
C VAL A 74 4.28 -15.45 16.77
N GLN A 75 5.00 -16.21 15.95
CA GLN A 75 5.97 -17.24 16.36
C GLN A 75 7.41 -16.73 16.22
N HIS A 76 7.64 -15.79 15.30
CA HIS A 76 8.96 -15.24 14.99
C HIS A 76 8.95 -13.71 15.19
N PRO A 77 9.22 -13.21 16.41
CA PRO A 77 9.17 -11.78 16.66
C PRO A 77 10.41 -11.05 16.12
N ASN A 78 10.22 -9.82 15.64
CA ASN A 78 11.26 -8.91 15.13
C ASN A 78 12.09 -9.46 13.96
N THR A 79 11.44 -10.02 12.94
CA THR A 79 12.15 -10.53 11.75
C THR A 79 11.46 -10.15 10.46
N TRP A 80 12.25 -9.92 9.41
CA TRP A 80 11.77 -9.59 8.07
C TRP A 80 11.66 -10.82 7.13
N VAL A 81 12.14 -11.98 7.58
CA VAL A 81 12.46 -13.12 6.68
C VAL A 81 11.66 -14.39 6.98
N GLU A 82 10.66 -14.33 7.85
CA GLU A 82 9.86 -15.48 8.28
C GLU A 82 8.36 -15.19 8.15
N TYR A 83 7.57 -16.26 8.04
CA TYR A 83 6.12 -16.21 8.18
C TYR A 83 5.71 -16.21 9.67
N ASN A 84 4.46 -15.85 9.99
CA ASN A 84 3.98 -15.77 11.37
C ASN A 84 4.89 -14.90 12.26
N ALA A 85 5.23 -13.73 11.72
CA ALA A 85 6.22 -12.83 12.25
C ALA A 85 5.65 -11.43 12.44
N ASP A 86 6.31 -10.66 13.31
CA ASP A 86 6.13 -9.22 13.42
C ASP A 86 7.46 -8.50 13.34
N VAL A 87 7.40 -7.21 13.02
CA VAL A 87 8.62 -6.41 12.85
C VAL A 87 8.33 -4.93 13.01
N GLU A 88 9.36 -4.16 13.34
CA GLU A 88 9.29 -2.71 13.35
C GLU A 88 9.55 -2.17 11.94
N LEU A 89 8.53 -1.59 11.30
CA LEU A 89 8.68 -0.83 10.07
C LEU A 89 9.22 0.56 10.41
N PRO A 90 10.44 0.92 9.96
CA PRO A 90 11.06 2.20 10.27
C PRO A 90 10.25 3.41 9.80
N ALA A 91 10.53 4.56 10.39
CA ALA A 91 9.98 5.85 9.94
C ALA A 91 10.35 6.13 8.48
N GLY A 92 9.37 6.50 7.67
CA GLY A 92 9.54 6.78 6.24
C GLY A 92 9.63 5.55 5.33
N ASP A 93 9.49 4.33 5.86
CA ASP A 93 9.56 3.10 5.09
C ASP A 93 8.17 2.54 4.73
N GLU A 94 8.15 1.62 3.76
CA GLU A 94 6.95 0.98 3.24
C GLU A 94 7.10 -0.55 3.22
N SER A 95 6.06 -1.26 3.67
CA SER A 95 6.06 -2.73 3.76
C SER A 95 6.21 -3.41 2.39
N LYS A 96 5.84 -2.74 1.29
CA LYS A 96 5.92 -3.26 -0.09
C LYS A 96 7.33 -3.62 -0.53
N TYR A 97 8.37 -3.06 0.11
CA TYR A 97 9.77 -3.37 -0.17
C TYR A 97 10.25 -4.65 0.53
N HIS A 98 9.40 -5.27 1.34
CA HIS A 98 9.72 -6.42 2.18
C HIS A 98 8.86 -7.62 1.80
N TYR A 99 9.47 -8.65 1.23
CA TYR A 99 8.76 -9.80 0.63
C TYR A 99 7.68 -10.42 1.54
N TRP A 100 8.00 -10.65 2.81
CA TRP A 100 7.09 -11.27 3.79
C TRP A 100 6.04 -10.32 4.37
N TYR A 101 6.10 -9.03 4.03
CA TYR A 101 5.21 -7.99 4.55
C TYR A 101 4.54 -7.17 3.43
N TYR A 102 4.68 -7.62 2.18
CA TYR A 102 3.99 -7.04 1.03
C TYR A 102 2.48 -6.96 1.30
N ASP A 103 1.90 -8.08 1.74
CA ASP A 103 0.54 -8.18 2.25
C ASP A 103 0.57 -8.14 3.79
N THR A 104 0.62 -6.95 4.38
CA THR A 104 0.66 -6.81 5.85
C THR A 104 -0.72 -7.07 6.45
N ASP A 105 -0.85 -8.10 7.28
CA ASP A 105 -2.12 -8.51 7.88
C ASP A 105 -2.58 -7.60 9.03
N ALA A 106 -1.65 -6.98 9.77
CA ALA A 106 -1.99 -6.13 10.90
C ALA A 106 -0.95 -5.07 11.24
N VAL A 107 -1.43 -3.96 11.82
CA VAL A 107 -0.60 -2.90 12.42
C VAL A 107 -0.92 -2.76 13.90
N ARG A 108 0.11 -2.51 14.70
CA ARG A 108 -0.01 -2.21 16.13
C ARG A 108 -0.11 -0.71 16.38
N PHE A 109 -1.19 -0.32 17.03
CA PHE A 109 -1.36 0.96 17.70
C PHE A 109 -0.83 0.85 19.14
N PHE A 110 0.29 1.48 19.41
CA PHE A 110 0.99 1.35 20.68
C PHE A 110 0.22 1.94 21.86
N ARG A 111 0.34 1.32 23.03
CA ARG A 111 -0.10 1.89 24.31
C ARG A 111 0.47 3.29 24.50
N ASN A 112 -0.30 4.16 25.15
CA ASN A 112 0.06 5.55 25.41
C ASN A 112 0.36 6.39 24.17
N CYS A 113 -0.12 5.99 22.99
CA CYS A 113 0.01 6.78 21.77
C CYS A 113 -1.35 7.17 21.19
N VAL A 114 -1.38 8.31 20.51
CA VAL A 114 -2.46 8.70 19.60
C VAL A 114 -1.92 8.56 18.18
N THR A 115 -2.59 7.73 17.38
CA THR A 115 -2.17 7.43 16.01
C THR A 115 -3.25 7.87 15.03
N LYS A 116 -2.87 8.57 13.98
CA LYS A 116 -3.74 8.87 12.83
C LYS A 116 -3.34 8.00 11.65
N TRP A 117 -4.33 7.51 10.92
CA TRP A 117 -4.10 6.64 9.77
C TRP A 117 -5.26 6.72 8.78
N HIS A 118 -5.02 6.34 7.53
CA HIS A 118 -6.08 6.17 6.53
C HIS A 118 -5.73 5.02 5.58
N TYR A 119 -6.73 4.54 4.84
CA TYR A 119 -6.52 3.64 3.71
C TYR A 119 -6.59 4.45 2.40
N TRP A 120 -6.05 3.90 1.31
CA TRP A 120 -6.08 4.56 -0.01
C TRP A 120 -7.50 4.99 -0.41
N GLY A 121 -7.69 6.28 -0.69
CA GLY A 121 -8.99 6.85 -1.03
C GLY A 121 -9.98 6.99 0.13
N GLY A 122 -9.56 6.70 1.36
CA GLY A 122 -10.34 6.82 2.59
C GLY A 122 -10.12 8.13 3.34
N TRP A 123 -10.88 8.31 4.43
CA TRP A 123 -10.73 9.44 5.36
C TRP A 123 -9.73 9.10 6.47
N THR A 124 -9.12 10.13 7.07
CA THR A 124 -8.25 9.98 8.24
C THR A 124 -9.05 9.52 9.47
N ASN A 125 -8.58 8.44 10.07
CA ASN A 125 -9.05 7.86 11.31
C ASN A 125 -8.09 8.20 12.46
N THR A 126 -8.56 8.10 13.70
CA THR A 126 -7.74 8.31 14.91
C THR A 126 -7.94 7.15 15.88
N VAL A 127 -6.83 6.57 16.35
CA VAL A 127 -6.80 5.56 17.40
C VAL A 127 -6.09 6.13 18.63
N ASP A 128 -6.83 6.33 19.70
CA ASP A 128 -6.30 6.84 20.98
C ASP A 128 -6.12 5.72 22.00
N ARG A 129 -4.85 5.38 22.27
CA ARG A 129 -4.41 4.38 23.23
C ARG A 129 -3.81 4.98 24.51
N ARG A 130 -4.03 6.27 24.79
CA ARG A 130 -3.61 6.89 26.06
C ARG A 130 -4.29 6.23 27.25
N GLY A 131 -3.49 5.77 28.22
CA GLY A 131 -3.99 5.06 29.41
C GLY A 131 -4.59 3.67 29.11
N LYS A 132 -4.33 3.10 27.93
CA LYS A 132 -4.87 1.80 27.48
C LYS A 132 -3.74 0.89 27.01
N SER A 133 -4.00 -0.41 26.92
CA SER A 133 -3.09 -1.39 26.31
C SER A 133 -2.83 -1.08 24.83
N SER A 134 -1.81 -1.69 24.24
CA SER A 134 -1.66 -1.64 22.77
C SER A 134 -2.84 -2.35 22.10
N GLN A 135 -3.13 -1.95 20.87
CA GLN A 135 -4.17 -2.54 20.05
C GLN A 135 -3.58 -2.92 18.70
N TRP A 136 -3.73 -4.17 18.31
CA TRP A 136 -3.52 -4.61 16.94
C TRP A 136 -4.83 -4.50 16.18
N MET A 137 -4.77 -4.00 14.95
CA MET A 137 -5.89 -3.94 14.03
C MET A 137 -5.58 -4.79 12.81
N LYS A 138 -6.52 -5.66 12.47
CA LYS A 138 -6.50 -6.42 11.22
C LYS A 138 -6.82 -5.48 10.07
N PHE A 139 -6.04 -5.56 9.00
CA PHE A 139 -6.41 -4.98 7.72
C PHE A 139 -6.68 -6.13 6.77
N SER A 140 -7.82 -6.10 6.09
CA SER A 140 -8.20 -7.14 5.15
C SER A 140 -8.87 -6.51 3.96
N SER A 141 -8.50 -6.95 2.76
CA SER A 141 -9.06 -6.46 1.50
C SER A 141 -8.89 -4.94 1.33
N LEU A 142 -7.77 -4.39 1.78
CA LEU A 142 -7.37 -3.00 1.57
C LEU A 142 -6.09 -3.01 0.75
N ASP A 143 -6.01 -2.13 -0.25
CA ASP A 143 -4.82 -2.04 -1.10
C ASP A 143 -3.61 -1.49 -0.32
N HIS A 144 -3.82 -0.39 0.42
CA HIS A 144 -2.75 0.33 1.11
C HIS A 144 -3.30 1.05 2.36
N ILE A 145 -2.54 0.99 3.46
CA ILE A 145 -2.69 1.77 4.70
C ILE A 145 -1.53 2.75 4.89
N TYR A 146 -1.87 3.98 5.28
CA TYR A 146 -0.91 5.01 5.68
C TYR A 146 -1.03 5.27 7.17
N ILE A 147 0.07 5.15 7.91
CA ILE A 147 0.15 5.65 9.27
C ILE A 147 0.69 7.08 9.22
N ASP A 148 -0.22 8.04 9.32
CA ASP A 148 0.02 9.47 9.06
C ASP A 148 0.83 10.15 10.17
N SER A 149 0.51 9.83 11.42
CA SER A 149 1.21 10.38 12.57
C SER A 149 1.03 9.49 13.80
N GLN A 150 2.04 9.50 14.66
CA GLN A 150 1.99 8.84 15.97
C GLN A 150 2.65 9.76 16.99
N VAL A 151 1.92 10.05 18.07
CA VAL A 151 2.42 10.84 19.20
C VAL A 151 2.24 10.03 20.48
N CYS A 152 3.32 9.77 21.19
CA CYS A 152 3.35 8.94 22.40
C CYS A 152 3.68 9.77 23.64
N TYR A 153 3.18 9.32 24.81
CA TYR A 153 3.24 10.01 26.10
C TYR A 153 3.82 9.12 27.20
#